data_AF-A0A1D2JMX4-F1
#
_entry.id   AF-A0A1D2JMX4-F1
#
_cell.length_a   1.000
_cell.length_b   1.000
_cell.length_c   1.000
_cell.angle_alpha   90.00
_cell.angle_beta   90.00
_cell.angle_gamma   90.00
#
_symmetry.space_group_name_H-M   'P 1'
#
loop_
_entity.id
_entity.type
_entity.pdbx_description
1 polymer ?
#
loop_
_entity_poly.entity_id
_entity_poly.type
_entity_poly.pdbx_seq_one_letter_code
_entity_poly.pdbx_strand_id
1 'polypeptide(L)'
;MEFLVGWARLQLILYTQLAAVTGNWLDALTQLRYHDLVLTLVRDPHSGTPRLCVVLITHFTKAFLGMKDVNTFRLPEIIYDPTLVLSPHVFLLGMLFHIEVFKSPSLKTPERLYSLRILDRLNQQELPLRDDLANKFIFCMVVREGDGVRIAHERQLTTSLLRNCMKRGGKITGLDQVMKLYVLRDGAAKAFNKSREYPPVLPFPLAAPILSPLTTSGVKPDAPARQYQYIPPTLYGLEHHITIDVLSIYCGLKPQKVLMRMLCSMSQSINPRRPWKLTPE
;
A
#
# COMPACT_ATOMS: atom_id res chain seq x y z
N MET A 1 -1.07 11.07 27.25
CA MET A 1 -1.01 9.59 27.11
C MET A 1 -1.29 9.25 25.65
N GLU A 2 -0.38 8.56 24.97
CA GLU A 2 -0.41 8.39 23.50
C GLU A 2 -1.24 7.18 23.02
N PHE A 3 -1.61 6.27 23.93
CA PHE A 3 -2.29 5.00 23.61
C PHE A 3 -3.59 4.79 24.41
N LEU A 4 -4.34 5.87 24.64
CA LEU A 4 -5.53 5.86 25.51
C LEU A 4 -6.62 4.87 25.09
N VAL A 5 -6.75 4.58 23.80
CA VAL A 5 -7.83 3.73 23.25
C VAL A 5 -7.28 2.70 22.27
N GLY A 6 -8.06 1.65 22.00
CA GLY A 6 -7.71 0.62 21.03
C GLY A 6 -7.40 1.19 19.64
N TRP A 7 -8.20 2.16 19.19
CA TRP A 7 -8.01 2.83 17.90
C TRP A 7 -6.60 3.41 17.71
N ALA A 8 -6.08 4.11 18.72
CA ALA A 8 -4.75 4.72 18.68
C ALA A 8 -3.62 3.68 18.48
N ARG A 9 -3.79 2.49 19.06
CA ARG A 9 -2.85 1.38 18.93
C ARG A 9 -2.94 0.72 17.57
N LEU A 10 -4.17 0.41 17.11
CA LEU A 10 -4.41 -0.20 15.81
C LEU A 10 -3.93 0.69 14.66
N GLN A 11 -4.23 1.99 14.70
CA GLN A 11 -3.78 2.91 13.66
C GLN A 11 -2.24 3.04 13.62
N LEU A 12 -1.55 2.98 14.76
CA LEU A 12 -0.07 3.03 14.78
C LEU A 12 0.55 1.79 14.12
N ILE A 13 -0.01 0.60 14.40
CA ILE A 13 0.46 -0.65 13.82
C ILE A 13 0.22 -0.65 12.31
N LEU A 14 -1.01 -0.32 11.89
CA LEU A 14 -1.37 -0.19 10.48
C LEU A 14 -0.46 0.81 9.77
N TYR A 15 -0.26 1.99 10.38
CA TYR A 15 0.63 3.01 9.84
C TYR A 15 2.03 2.46 9.61
N THR A 16 2.59 1.74 10.60
CA THR A 16 3.95 1.18 10.54
C THR A 16 4.07 0.16 9.40
N GLN A 17 3.08 -0.71 9.25
CA GLN A 17 3.01 -1.69 8.17
C GLN A 17 2.91 -1.01 6.80
N LEU A 18 2.00 -0.05 6.63
CA LEU A 18 1.85 0.68 5.37
C LEU A 18 3.09 1.50 5.03
N ALA A 19 3.73 2.15 6.00
CA ALA A 19 4.97 2.88 5.79
C ALA A 19 6.10 1.95 5.33
N ALA A 20 6.18 0.76 5.90
CA ALA A 20 7.20 -0.22 5.55
C ALA A 20 6.93 -0.90 4.20
N VAL A 21 5.68 -1.12 3.83
CA VAL A 21 5.31 -1.73 2.55
C VAL A 21 5.36 -0.72 1.40
N THR A 22 4.88 0.50 1.60
CA THR A 22 4.80 1.50 0.51
C THR A 22 6.08 2.31 0.35
N GLY A 23 6.93 2.39 1.38
CA GLY A 23 8.10 3.27 1.37
C GLY A 23 7.75 4.77 1.25
N ASN A 24 6.48 5.15 1.44
CA ASN A 24 6.01 6.52 1.32
C ASN A 24 6.49 7.43 2.45
N TRP A 25 6.40 8.74 2.21
CA TRP A 25 6.68 9.76 3.22
C TRP A 25 5.59 9.83 4.29
N LEU A 26 5.97 10.32 5.48
CA LEU A 26 5.07 10.47 6.62
C LEU A 26 3.78 11.21 6.28
N ASP A 27 3.94 12.39 5.71
CA ASP A 27 2.83 13.29 5.46
C ASP A 27 1.86 12.67 4.45
N ALA A 28 2.37 11.97 3.43
CA ALA A 28 1.55 11.31 2.42
C ALA A 28 0.62 10.24 3.01
N LEU A 29 1.10 9.42 3.94
CA LEU A 29 0.27 8.39 4.57
C LEU A 29 -0.73 8.99 5.57
N THR A 30 -0.33 9.97 6.37
CA THR A 30 -1.26 10.61 7.32
C THR A 30 -2.36 11.42 6.63
N GLN A 31 -2.14 11.87 5.39
CA GLN A 31 -3.13 12.56 4.58
C GLN A 31 -4.18 11.64 3.96
N LEU A 32 -4.00 10.32 4.00
CA LEU A 32 -4.94 9.36 3.41
C LEU A 32 -6.34 9.53 3.97
N ARG A 33 -7.31 9.63 3.06
CA ARG A 33 -8.74 9.69 3.35
C ARG A 33 -9.44 8.42 2.92
N TYR A 34 -10.68 8.21 3.36
CA TYR A 34 -11.42 7.01 2.97
C TYR A 34 -11.70 6.93 1.46
N HIS A 35 -11.79 8.06 0.73
CA HIS A 35 -11.90 8.00 -0.73
C HIS A 35 -10.60 7.59 -1.44
N ASP A 36 -9.46 7.68 -0.76
CA ASP A 36 -8.16 7.21 -1.27
C ASP A 36 -7.98 5.69 -1.09
N LEU A 37 -8.98 5.04 -0.48
CA LEU A 37 -8.99 3.63 -0.16
C LEU A 37 -10.04 2.91 -1.03
N VAL A 38 -9.58 2.03 -1.90
CA VAL A 38 -10.47 1.18 -2.72
C VAL A 38 -10.29 -0.27 -2.28
N LEU A 39 -11.36 -0.89 -1.77
CA LEU A 39 -11.38 -2.31 -1.43
C LEU A 39 -12.06 -3.08 -2.55
N THR A 40 -11.39 -4.11 -3.06
CA THR A 40 -11.89 -4.88 -4.18
C THR A 40 -11.71 -6.37 -3.93
N LEU A 41 -12.78 -7.13 -4.11
CA LEU A 41 -12.69 -8.59 -4.22
C LEU A 41 -12.26 -8.96 -5.63
N VAL A 42 -11.25 -9.80 -5.77
CA VAL A 42 -10.67 -10.17 -7.06
C VAL A 42 -10.65 -11.69 -7.18
N ARG A 43 -10.98 -12.23 -8.36
CA ARG A 43 -10.96 -13.68 -8.56
C ARG A 43 -9.53 -14.19 -8.41
N ASP A 44 -9.34 -15.19 -7.57
CA ASP A 44 -8.05 -15.87 -7.49
C ASP A 44 -7.88 -16.76 -8.73
N PRO A 45 -6.81 -16.59 -9.52
CA PRO A 45 -6.56 -17.48 -10.65
C PRO A 45 -6.18 -18.90 -10.23
N HIS A 46 -5.90 -19.15 -8.94
CA HIS A 46 -5.48 -20.45 -8.42
C HIS A 46 -6.50 -21.07 -7.47
N SER A 47 -7.49 -20.30 -7.00
CA SER A 47 -8.54 -20.79 -6.11
C SER A 47 -9.92 -20.30 -6.55
N GLY A 48 -10.98 -21.04 -6.23
CA GLY A 48 -12.34 -20.60 -6.51
C GLY A 48 -12.81 -19.44 -5.63
N THR A 49 -12.06 -19.11 -4.57
CA THR A 49 -12.43 -18.12 -3.57
C THR A 49 -11.88 -16.75 -3.95
N PRO A 50 -12.69 -15.68 -3.93
CA PRO A 50 -12.20 -14.32 -4.12
C PRO A 50 -11.13 -13.94 -3.08
N ARG A 51 -10.12 -13.17 -3.50
CA ARG A 51 -9.16 -12.53 -2.59
C ARG A 51 -9.48 -11.05 -2.42
N LEU A 52 -9.27 -10.53 -1.21
CA LEU A 52 -9.32 -9.10 -1.00
C LEU A 52 -8.05 -8.44 -1.56
N CYS A 53 -8.23 -7.33 -2.27
CA CYS A 53 -7.17 -6.42 -2.65
C CYS A 53 -7.50 -5.05 -2.09
N VAL A 54 -6.55 -4.46 -1.37
CA VAL A 54 -6.64 -3.10 -0.86
C VAL A 54 -5.79 -2.22 -1.75
N VAL A 55 -6.41 -1.21 -2.36
CA VAL A 55 -5.72 -0.23 -3.17
C VAL A 55 -5.62 1.08 -2.39
N LEU A 56 -4.41 1.59 -2.25
CA LEU A 56 -4.10 2.87 -1.61
C LEU A 56 -3.67 3.87 -2.67
N ILE A 57 -4.36 5.00 -2.71
CA ILE A 57 -4.11 6.10 -3.63
C ILE A 57 -3.44 7.21 -2.83
N THR A 58 -2.13 7.41 -3.01
CA THR A 58 -1.38 8.38 -2.21
C THR A 58 -0.99 9.57 -3.08
N HIS A 59 -1.47 10.75 -2.71
CA HIS A 59 -1.15 12.01 -3.37
C HIS A 59 0.20 12.52 -2.83
N PHE A 60 1.24 12.48 -3.65
CA PHE A 60 2.59 12.82 -3.21
C PHE A 60 2.83 14.33 -3.24
N THR A 61 2.87 14.98 -2.07
CA THR A 61 3.13 16.42 -1.93
C THR A 61 4.62 16.70 -1.69
N LYS A 62 5.47 16.53 -2.71
CA LYS A 62 6.82 17.16 -2.64
C LYS A 62 6.70 18.59 -3.10
N ALA A 63 6.42 19.51 -2.17
CA ALA A 63 6.16 20.93 -2.44
C ALA A 63 7.23 21.63 -3.30
N PHE A 64 8.48 21.16 -3.28
CA PHE A 64 9.59 21.77 -4.03
C PHE A 64 9.71 21.32 -5.50
N LEU A 65 9.05 20.24 -5.92
CA LEU A 65 9.27 19.62 -7.24
C LEU A 65 8.03 19.61 -8.14
N GLY A 66 7.06 20.49 -7.87
CA GLY A 66 5.77 20.53 -8.57
C GLY A 66 4.80 19.41 -8.16
N MET A 67 3.58 19.46 -8.70
CA MET A 67 2.59 18.39 -8.56
C MET A 67 3.17 17.12 -9.19
N LYS A 68 3.25 16.04 -8.42
CA LYS A 68 3.61 14.70 -8.92
C LYS A 68 2.35 13.88 -9.12
N ASP A 69 2.42 12.96 -10.07
CA ASP A 69 1.37 11.96 -10.30
C ASP A 69 1.09 11.15 -9.03
N VAL A 70 -0.14 10.67 -8.96
CA VAL A 70 -0.67 9.92 -7.82
C VAL A 70 -0.06 8.51 -7.80
N ASN A 71 0.53 8.11 -6.68
CA ASN A 71 1.05 6.75 -6.52
C ASN A 71 -0.08 5.81 -6.11
N THR A 72 -0.25 4.71 -6.85
CA THR A 72 -1.25 3.68 -6.53
C THR A 72 -0.58 2.39 -6.09
N PHE A 73 -0.80 2.00 -4.83
CA PHE A 73 -0.30 0.76 -4.25
C PHE A 73 -1.42 -0.28 -4.19
N ARG A 74 -1.21 -1.43 -4.82
CA ARG A 74 -2.13 -2.58 -4.73
C ARG A 74 -1.55 -3.56 -3.71
N LEU A 75 -2.31 -3.81 -2.66
CA LEU A 75 -1.94 -4.70 -1.57
C LEU A 75 -2.85 -5.93 -1.65
N PRO A 76 -2.45 -6.99 -2.37
CA PRO A 76 -3.19 -8.24 -2.34
C PRO A 76 -3.11 -8.85 -0.94
N GLU A 77 -4.19 -9.46 -0.50
CA GLU A 77 -4.23 -10.16 0.78
C GLU A 77 -3.26 -11.35 0.82
N ILE A 78 -2.59 -11.52 1.96
CA ILE A 78 -1.77 -12.71 2.26
C ILE A 78 -2.61 -13.64 3.15
N ILE A 79 -3.17 -14.69 2.55
CA ILE A 79 -4.12 -15.61 3.20
C ILE A 79 -3.40 -16.60 4.16
N TYR A 80 -2.11 -16.84 3.94
CA TYR A 80 -1.27 -17.73 4.75
C TYR A 80 -0.09 -16.97 5.35
N ASP A 81 -0.35 -15.79 5.92
CA ASP A 81 0.69 -15.11 6.67
C ASP A 81 0.98 -15.94 7.94
N PRO A 82 2.22 -16.40 8.17
CA PRO A 82 2.57 -17.12 9.40
C PRO A 82 2.31 -16.27 10.66
N THR A 83 2.16 -14.95 10.50
CA THR A 83 1.84 -13.98 11.54
C THR A 83 0.79 -12.99 11.06
N LEU A 84 -0.50 -13.26 11.32
CA LEU A 84 -1.60 -12.31 11.02
C LEU A 84 -1.37 -10.89 11.58
N VAL A 85 -0.51 -10.77 12.61
CA VAL A 85 -0.03 -9.51 13.20
C VAL A 85 0.75 -8.62 12.22
N LEU A 86 1.24 -9.13 11.09
CA LEU A 86 1.96 -8.36 10.08
C LEU A 86 1.11 -8.00 8.85
N SER A 87 -0.14 -8.45 8.80
CA SER A 87 -1.02 -8.16 7.66
C SER A 87 -1.71 -6.79 7.81
N PRO A 88 -1.46 -5.81 6.92
CA PRO A 88 -2.16 -4.53 6.96
C PRO A 88 -3.67 -4.68 6.77
N HIS A 89 -4.11 -5.73 6.07
CA HIS A 89 -5.53 -6.03 5.87
C HIS A 89 -6.26 -6.28 7.18
N VAL A 90 -5.64 -7.00 8.13
CA VAL A 90 -6.26 -7.33 9.41
C VAL A 90 -6.54 -6.06 10.23
N PHE A 91 -5.55 -5.18 10.36
CA PHE A 91 -5.71 -3.93 11.12
C PHE A 91 -6.65 -2.96 10.41
N LEU A 92 -6.52 -2.84 9.10
CA LEU A 92 -7.40 -1.98 8.31
C LEU A 92 -8.86 -2.46 8.40
N LEU A 93 -9.14 -3.73 8.11
CA LEU A 93 -10.50 -4.28 8.19
C LEU A 93 -11.08 -4.15 9.59
N GLY A 94 -10.29 -4.40 10.65
CA GLY A 94 -10.73 -4.20 12.02
C GLY A 94 -11.19 -2.77 12.30
N MET A 95 -10.44 -1.77 11.80
CA MET A 95 -10.82 -0.36 11.88
C MET A 95 -12.06 -0.03 11.03
N LEU A 96 -12.15 -0.58 9.81
CA LEU A 96 -13.26 -0.36 8.88
C LEU A 96 -14.59 -0.93 9.40
N PHE A 97 -14.58 -2.14 9.95
CA PHE A 97 -15.77 -2.75 10.56
C PHE A 97 -16.18 -2.02 11.83
N HIS A 98 -15.23 -1.56 12.65
CA HIS A 98 -15.53 -0.82 13.87
C HIS A 98 -16.35 0.45 13.63
N ILE A 99 -16.12 1.13 12.51
CA ILE A 99 -16.84 2.37 12.13
C ILE A 99 -18.00 2.13 11.15
N GLU A 100 -18.30 0.87 10.84
CA GLU A 100 -19.30 0.48 9.84
C GLU A 100 -19.16 1.25 8.52
N VAL A 101 -17.95 1.21 7.93
CA VAL A 101 -17.58 2.03 6.77
C VAL A 101 -18.27 1.62 5.46
N PHE A 102 -18.68 0.36 5.34
CA PHE A 102 -19.18 -0.20 4.08
C PHE A 102 -20.58 0.34 3.78
N LYS A 103 -20.84 0.68 2.51
CA LYS A 103 -22.14 1.19 2.07
C LYS A 103 -23.24 0.14 2.17
N SER A 104 -22.88 -1.15 2.04
CA SER A 104 -23.81 -2.25 2.23
C SER A 104 -24.02 -2.52 3.73
N PRO A 105 -25.26 -2.44 4.25
CA PRO A 105 -25.54 -2.67 5.67
C PRO A 105 -25.36 -4.13 6.11
N SER A 106 -25.24 -5.06 5.15
CA SER A 106 -24.97 -6.48 5.43
C SER A 106 -23.49 -6.77 5.69
N LEU A 107 -22.57 -5.87 5.32
CA LEU A 107 -21.13 -6.04 5.49
C LEU A 107 -20.64 -5.46 6.83
N LYS A 108 -21.11 -6.08 7.92
CA LYS A 108 -20.74 -5.70 9.29
C LYS A 108 -19.62 -6.54 9.90
N THR A 109 -19.36 -7.72 9.34
CA THR A 109 -18.38 -8.65 9.90
C THR A 109 -17.46 -9.21 8.82
N PRO A 110 -16.23 -9.63 9.19
CA PRO A 110 -15.31 -10.26 8.24
C PRO A 110 -15.90 -11.54 7.64
N GLU A 111 -16.64 -12.35 8.39
CA GLU A 111 -17.27 -13.59 7.87
C GLU A 111 -18.21 -13.28 6.71
N ARG A 112 -18.96 -12.17 6.81
CA ARG A 112 -19.84 -11.73 5.72
C ARG A 112 -19.04 -11.28 4.50
N LEU A 113 -17.94 -10.54 4.70
CA LEU A 113 -17.04 -10.13 3.63
C LEU A 113 -16.44 -11.34 2.89
N TYR A 114 -15.91 -12.32 3.61
CA TYR A 114 -15.30 -13.51 3.00
C TYR A 114 -16.31 -14.53 2.48
N SER A 115 -17.60 -14.42 2.86
CA SER A 115 -18.68 -15.19 2.25
C SER A 115 -19.12 -14.64 0.89
N LEU A 116 -18.72 -13.42 0.54
CA LEU A 116 -19.07 -12.81 -0.73
C LEU A 116 -18.46 -13.58 -1.90
N ARG A 117 -19.25 -13.70 -2.96
CA ARG A 117 -18.79 -14.18 -4.26
C ARG A 117 -18.74 -13.02 -5.24
N ILE A 118 -17.82 -13.10 -6.18
CA ILE A 118 -17.80 -12.22 -7.34
C ILE A 118 -18.82 -12.77 -8.34
N LEU A 119 -19.63 -11.88 -8.94
CA LEU A 119 -20.58 -12.26 -9.99
C LEU A 119 -19.88 -13.01 -11.13
N ASP A 120 -20.50 -14.08 -11.67
CA ASP A 120 -19.92 -15.05 -12.62
C ASP A 120 -19.33 -14.47 -13.91
N ARG A 121 -19.51 -13.17 -14.14
CA ARG A 121 -19.03 -12.42 -15.31
C ARG A 121 -18.08 -11.28 -14.97
N LEU A 122 -17.77 -11.06 -13.70
CA LEU A 122 -16.82 -10.03 -13.26
C LEU A 122 -15.52 -10.70 -12.80
N ASN A 123 -14.39 -10.07 -13.12
CA ASN A 123 -13.09 -10.47 -12.61
C ASN A 123 -12.78 -9.87 -11.22
N GLN A 124 -13.50 -8.80 -10.88
CA GLN A 124 -13.40 -8.12 -9.61
C GLN A 124 -14.71 -7.45 -9.23
N GLN A 125 -14.89 -7.16 -7.95
CA GLN A 125 -16.03 -6.42 -7.44
C GLN A 125 -15.58 -5.48 -6.33
N GLU A 126 -15.79 -4.19 -6.54
CA GLU A 126 -15.49 -3.16 -5.55
C GLU A 126 -16.47 -3.26 -4.38
N LEU A 127 -15.97 -2.99 -3.18
CA LEU A 127 -16.72 -2.90 -1.94
C LEU A 127 -16.90 -1.41 -1.61
N PRO A 128 -18.00 -0.79 -2.04
CA PRO A 128 -18.18 0.65 -1.91
C PRO A 128 -18.21 1.07 -0.44
N LEU A 129 -17.47 2.12 -0.13
CA LEU A 129 -17.47 2.78 1.17
C LEU A 129 -18.58 3.84 1.22
N ARG A 130 -18.97 4.23 2.43
CA ARG A 130 -19.98 5.27 2.63
C ARG A 130 -19.46 6.65 2.24
N ASP A 131 -20.31 7.40 1.54
CA ASP A 131 -19.98 8.72 0.99
C ASP A 131 -19.75 9.77 2.10
N ASP A 132 -20.42 9.64 3.26
CA ASP A 132 -20.28 10.56 4.41
C ASP A 132 -18.92 10.47 5.11
N LEU A 133 -18.15 9.40 4.84
CA LEU A 133 -16.81 9.19 5.37
C LEU A 133 -15.71 9.54 4.36
N ALA A 134 -16.04 9.76 3.09
CA ALA A 134 -15.08 9.92 1.99
C ALA A 134 -13.96 10.94 2.27
N ASN A 135 -14.29 12.07 2.90
CA ASN A 135 -13.35 13.15 3.21
C ASN A 135 -12.67 13.03 4.58
N LYS A 136 -13.03 12.03 5.38
CA LYS A 136 -12.44 11.81 6.70
C LYS A 136 -11.10 11.10 6.59
N PHE A 137 -10.21 11.34 7.55
CA PHE A 137 -8.88 10.75 7.59
C PHE A 137 -8.92 9.31 8.11
N ILE A 138 -8.14 8.43 7.48
CA ILE A 138 -7.88 7.07 7.97
C ILE A 138 -7.06 7.15 9.26
N PHE A 139 -6.00 7.97 9.25
CA PHE A 139 -5.16 8.26 10.40
C PHE A 139 -5.59 9.57 11.05
N CYS A 140 -6.24 9.48 12.20
CA CYS A 140 -6.92 10.61 12.81
C CYS A 140 -6.52 10.82 14.27
N MET A 141 -6.78 12.04 14.74
CA MET A 141 -6.50 12.42 16.11
C MET A 141 -7.45 11.72 17.08
N VAL A 142 -6.91 11.32 18.23
CA VAL A 142 -7.69 10.87 19.37
C VAL A 142 -7.64 11.99 20.41
N VAL A 143 -8.78 12.66 20.62
CA VAL A 143 -8.88 13.87 21.45
C VAL A 143 -9.59 13.53 22.75
N ARG A 144 -9.12 14.11 23.86
CA ARG A 144 -9.82 14.02 25.14
C ARG A 144 -10.88 15.12 25.21
N GLU A 145 -12.13 14.74 25.44
CA GLU A 145 -13.26 15.67 25.58
C GLU A 145 -13.96 15.39 26.91
N GLY A 146 -13.87 16.34 27.84
CA GLY A 146 -14.31 16.14 29.22
C GLY A 146 -13.67 14.90 29.85
N ASP A 147 -14.52 14.00 30.37
CA ASP A 147 -14.09 12.72 30.93
C ASP A 147 -13.89 11.61 29.89
N GLY A 148 -14.30 11.85 28.64
CA GLY A 148 -14.26 10.88 27.55
C GLY A 148 -13.08 11.04 26.59
N VAL A 149 -12.98 10.08 25.68
CA VAL A 149 -12.04 10.11 24.54
C VAL A 149 -12.84 9.99 23.26
N ARG A 150 -12.62 10.90 22.31
CA ARG A 150 -13.26 10.92 20.99
C ARG A 150 -12.24 10.63 19.89
N ILE A 151 -12.62 9.79 18.94
CA ILE A 151 -11.88 9.55 17.70
C ILE A 151 -12.32 10.63 16.70
N ALA A 152 -11.44 11.59 16.42
CA ALA A 152 -11.73 12.77 15.62
C ALA A 152 -11.30 12.56 14.17
N HIS A 153 -12.09 11.77 13.42
CA HIS A 153 -11.86 11.44 12.01
C HIS A 153 -11.75 12.66 11.07
N GLU A 154 -12.29 13.80 11.48
CA GLU A 154 -12.18 15.09 10.79
C GLU A 154 -10.81 15.76 10.98
N ARG A 155 -10.00 15.30 11.94
CA ARG A 155 -8.68 15.85 12.26
C ARG A 155 -7.59 14.85 11.90
N GLN A 156 -6.71 15.27 10.98
CA GLN A 156 -5.53 14.51 10.58
C GLN A 156 -4.61 14.22 11.77
N LEU A 157 -4.11 12.99 11.86
CA LEU A 157 -3.04 12.65 12.80
C LEU A 157 -1.76 13.43 12.45
N THR A 158 -1.26 14.23 13.39
CA THR A 158 -0.05 15.02 13.15
C THR A 158 1.20 14.16 13.14
N THR A 159 2.17 14.50 12.27
CA THR A 159 3.42 13.75 12.19
C THR A 159 4.28 13.85 13.44
N SER A 160 4.17 14.94 14.21
CA SER A 160 4.81 15.08 15.52
C SER A 160 4.26 14.09 16.53
N LEU A 161 2.94 13.96 16.63
CA LEU A 161 2.31 13.00 17.53
C LEU A 161 2.64 11.57 17.13
N LEU A 162 2.56 11.25 15.83
CA LEU A 162 2.94 9.95 15.31
C LEU A 162 4.39 9.57 15.65
N ARG A 163 5.35 10.50 15.48
CA ARG A 163 6.75 10.29 15.87
C ARG A 163 6.89 9.99 17.36
N ASN A 164 6.15 10.68 18.21
CA ASN A 164 6.15 10.42 19.64
C ASN A 164 5.57 9.03 19.97
N CYS A 165 4.42 8.68 19.38
CA CYS A 165 3.81 7.37 19.52
C CYS A 165 4.77 6.25 19.07
N MET A 166 5.47 6.42 17.95
CA MET A 166 6.47 5.45 17.49
C MET A 166 7.65 5.32 18.45
N LYS A 167 8.18 6.45 18.95
CA LYS A 167 9.27 6.44 19.94
C LYS A 167 8.85 5.69 21.20
N ARG A 168 7.62 5.89 21.67
CA ARG A 168 7.07 5.19 22.82
C ARG A 168 6.78 3.73 22.53
N GLY A 169 6.25 3.42 21.35
CA GLY A 169 6.02 2.06 20.86
C GLY A 169 7.32 1.25 20.86
N GLY A 170 8.40 1.80 20.30
CA GLY A 170 9.71 1.15 20.30
C GLY A 170 10.24 0.83 21.71
N LYS A 171 10.02 1.74 22.67
CA LYS A 171 10.36 1.49 24.09
C LYS A 171 9.53 0.36 24.69
N ILE A 172 8.24 0.30 24.40
CA ILE A 172 7.34 -0.73 24.92
C ILE A 172 7.71 -2.10 24.36
N THR A 173 8.04 -2.18 23.07
CA THR A 173 8.42 -3.44 22.41
C THR A 173 9.86 -3.87 22.71
N GLY A 174 10.61 -3.09 23.50
CA GLY A 174 12.02 -3.39 23.82
C GLY A 174 12.95 -3.30 22.61
N LEU A 175 12.59 -2.55 21.57
CA LEU A 175 13.45 -2.36 20.41
C LEU A 175 14.60 -1.41 20.78
N ASP A 176 15.83 -1.90 20.63
CA ASP A 176 17.05 -1.19 21.01
C ASP A 176 17.26 0.12 20.21
N GLN A 177 16.72 0.15 18.99
CA GLN A 177 16.63 1.39 18.21
C GLN A 177 15.23 1.99 18.32
N VAL A 178 15.18 3.29 18.64
CA VAL A 178 13.97 4.11 18.46
C VAL A 178 13.47 3.86 17.04
N MET A 179 12.26 3.31 16.89
CA MET A 179 11.65 3.08 15.58
C MET A 179 11.59 4.41 14.84
N LYS A 180 12.54 4.64 13.93
CA LYS A 180 12.64 5.84 13.11
C LYS A 180 11.98 5.54 11.78
N LEU A 181 11.15 6.46 11.33
CA LEU A 181 10.37 6.22 10.12
C LEU A 181 11.21 6.03 8.85
N TYR A 182 12.37 6.69 8.82
CA TYR A 182 13.36 6.50 7.77
C TYR A 182 13.84 5.04 7.69
N VAL A 183 13.95 4.33 8.82
CA VAL A 183 14.39 2.93 8.88
C VAL A 183 13.37 2.01 8.23
N LEU A 184 12.06 2.28 8.40
CA LEU A 184 11.01 1.50 7.72
C LEU A 184 11.11 1.63 6.21
N ARG A 185 11.31 2.86 5.72
CA ARG A 185 11.46 3.14 4.29
C ARG A 185 12.75 2.56 3.71
N ASP A 186 13.88 2.71 4.40
CA ASP A 186 15.16 2.14 3.98
C ASP A 186 15.11 0.60 4.00
N GLY A 187 14.45 0.02 5.00
CA GLY A 187 14.17 -1.41 5.07
C GLY A 187 13.37 -1.90 3.87
N ALA A 188 12.31 -1.19 3.49
CA ALA A 188 11.51 -1.48 2.29
C ALA A 188 12.37 -1.50 1.03
N ALA A 189 13.16 -0.43 0.83
CA ALA A 189 14.04 -0.30 -0.33
C ALA A 189 15.10 -1.41 -0.38
N LYS A 190 15.67 -1.78 0.78
CA LYS A 190 16.63 -2.87 0.90
C LYS A 190 16.00 -4.23 0.62
N ALA A 191 14.79 -4.49 1.14
CA ALA A 191 14.06 -5.73 0.88
C ALA A 191 13.77 -5.87 -0.62
N PHE A 192 13.32 -4.79 -1.25
CA PHE A 192 13.10 -4.72 -2.68
C PHE A 192 14.37 -5.01 -3.49
N ASN A 193 15.47 -4.31 -3.19
CA ASN A 193 16.76 -4.48 -3.88
C ASN A 193 17.36 -5.89 -3.73
N LYS A 194 17.06 -6.59 -2.64
CA LYS A 194 17.53 -7.96 -2.40
C LYS A 194 16.64 -9.03 -3.05
N SER A 195 15.44 -8.67 -3.52
CA SER A 195 14.54 -9.64 -4.11
C SER A 195 15.10 -10.14 -5.44
N ARG A 196 15.55 -11.41 -5.49
CA ARG A 196 16.07 -12.05 -6.72
C ARG A 196 15.01 -12.17 -7.82
N GLU A 197 13.75 -12.02 -7.45
CA GLU A 197 12.60 -12.15 -8.34
C GLU A 197 12.35 -10.91 -9.21
N TYR A 198 12.95 -9.78 -8.85
CA TYR A 198 12.97 -8.55 -9.62
C TYR A 198 14.41 -8.06 -9.68
N PRO A 199 15.19 -8.43 -10.72
CA PRO A 199 16.48 -7.77 -10.92
C PRO A 199 16.25 -6.25 -11.00
N PRO A 200 17.23 -5.41 -10.67
CA PRO A 200 17.12 -3.98 -10.93
C PRO A 200 17.01 -3.78 -12.45
N VAL A 201 15.79 -3.79 -12.99
CA VAL A 201 15.56 -3.64 -14.43
C VAL A 201 15.49 -2.14 -14.72
N LEU A 202 16.53 -1.68 -15.42
CA LEU A 202 16.47 -0.57 -16.38
C LEU A 202 15.19 -0.68 -17.25
N PRO A 203 14.67 0.41 -17.83
CA PRO A 203 13.34 0.44 -18.46
C PRO A 203 13.11 -0.68 -19.49
N PHE A 204 11.85 -1.12 -19.61
CA PHE A 204 11.37 -2.21 -20.48
C PHE A 204 11.89 -2.16 -21.95
N PRO A 205 11.88 -3.31 -22.67
CA PRO A 205 12.61 -3.52 -23.91
C PRO A 205 11.72 -3.28 -25.14
N LEU A 206 11.84 -2.14 -25.82
CA LEU A 206 11.39 -1.95 -27.21
C LEU A 206 12.24 -0.86 -27.88
N ALA A 207 13.51 -1.18 -28.17
CA ALA A 207 14.25 -0.60 -29.28
C ALA A 207 15.30 -1.62 -29.72
N ALA A 208 15.16 -2.08 -30.95
CA ALA A 208 15.93 -3.15 -31.58
C ALA A 208 17.41 -2.73 -31.87
N PRO A 209 18.27 -3.69 -32.26
CA PRO A 209 19.73 -3.61 -32.21
C PRO A 209 20.29 -2.80 -33.38
N ILE A 210 21.38 -2.04 -33.18
CA ILE A 210 22.32 -1.62 -34.25
C ILE A 210 23.57 -0.96 -33.60
N LEU A 211 24.73 -1.49 -34.02
CA LEU A 211 26.09 -0.93 -34.04
C LEU A 211 26.99 -0.91 -32.77
N SER A 212 28.15 -1.52 -33.01
CA SER A 212 29.28 -1.90 -32.15
C SER A 212 30.28 -0.73 -31.88
N PRO A 213 31.58 -1.01 -31.65
CA PRO A 213 32.31 -0.91 -30.37
C PRO A 213 33.32 0.27 -30.36
N LEU A 214 34.25 0.29 -29.39
CA LEU A 214 35.42 1.20 -29.20
C LEU A 214 35.17 2.32 -28.17
N THR A 215 36.07 2.74 -27.27
CA THR A 215 37.38 2.31 -26.72
C THR A 215 37.74 3.36 -25.65
N THR A 216 38.41 2.95 -24.55
CA THR A 216 39.36 3.74 -23.69
C THR A 216 38.85 5.03 -23.00
N SER A 217 39.21 5.41 -21.77
CA SER A 217 40.39 5.17 -20.94
C SER A 217 40.17 5.69 -19.51
N GLY A 218 40.92 5.12 -18.55
CA GLY A 218 41.46 5.87 -17.39
C GLY A 218 40.55 6.12 -16.19
N VAL A 219 40.76 5.36 -15.10
CA VAL A 219 41.20 5.84 -13.77
C VAL A 219 41.31 4.62 -12.83
N LYS A 220 42.39 4.58 -12.04
CA LYS A 220 42.84 3.49 -11.14
C LYS A 220 41.92 3.25 -9.92
N PRO A 221 42.02 2.09 -9.26
CA PRO A 221 41.06 1.58 -8.28
C PRO A 221 41.58 1.75 -6.86
N ASP A 222 41.01 2.63 -6.04
CA ASP A 222 41.25 2.61 -4.59
C ASP A 222 40.03 3.17 -3.82
N ALA A 223 39.68 2.45 -2.74
CA ALA A 223 38.53 2.58 -1.83
C ALA A 223 37.22 1.88 -2.27
N PRO A 224 36.65 0.97 -1.44
CA PRO A 224 35.30 0.49 -1.65
C PRO A 224 34.32 1.62 -1.30
N ALA A 225 34.11 2.52 -2.25
CA ALA A 225 32.91 3.32 -2.28
C ALA A 225 31.76 2.31 -2.30
N ARG A 226 31.07 2.14 -1.16
CA ARG A 226 29.70 1.64 -1.17
C ARG A 226 28.92 2.67 -1.97
N GLN A 227 28.93 2.49 -3.28
CA GLN A 227 27.96 3.06 -4.18
C GLN A 227 26.65 2.43 -3.72
N TYR A 228 26.02 3.04 -2.71
CA TYR A 228 24.59 2.96 -2.57
C TYR A 228 24.09 3.37 -3.94
N GLN A 229 23.67 2.37 -4.70
CA GLN A 229 23.02 2.59 -5.96
C GLN A 229 21.77 3.37 -5.58
N TYR A 230 21.91 4.69 -5.65
CA TYR A 230 20.83 5.64 -5.70
C TYR A 230 19.82 4.99 -6.61
N ILE A 231 18.63 4.69 -6.08
CA ILE A 231 17.49 4.35 -6.92
C ILE A 231 17.49 5.44 -7.99
N PRO A 232 17.78 5.11 -9.26
CA PRO A 232 17.95 6.16 -10.24
C PRO A 232 16.63 6.94 -10.25
N PRO A 233 16.69 8.28 -10.31
CA PRO A 233 15.50 9.13 -10.39
C PRO A 233 14.68 8.90 -11.67
N THR A 234 14.90 7.81 -12.40
CA THR A 234 14.17 7.36 -13.58
C THR A 234 12.92 6.53 -13.27
N LEU A 235 12.63 6.26 -11.99
CA LEU A 235 11.29 5.83 -11.53
C LEU A 235 10.29 7.01 -11.43
N TYR A 236 10.66 8.21 -11.87
CA TYR A 236 9.81 9.40 -11.90
C TYR A 236 9.17 9.71 -13.27
N GLY A 237 9.29 8.83 -14.27
CA GLY A 237 9.00 9.17 -15.66
C GLY A 237 7.81 8.50 -16.35
N LEU A 238 7.13 7.53 -15.73
CA LEU A 238 6.00 6.81 -16.33
C LEU A 238 5.01 6.45 -15.22
N GLU A 239 3.72 6.70 -15.45
CA GLU A 239 2.56 6.46 -14.58
C GLU A 239 2.84 5.50 -13.40
N HIS A 240 2.77 6.02 -12.16
CA HIS A 240 3.24 5.35 -10.93
C HIS A 240 2.31 4.21 -10.46
N HIS A 241 2.06 3.22 -11.32
CA HIS A 241 1.37 1.98 -11.01
C HIS A 241 2.39 0.91 -10.59
N ILE A 242 2.44 0.64 -9.28
CA ILE A 242 3.32 -0.40 -8.74
C ILE A 242 2.70 -1.77 -9.06
N THR A 243 3.35 -2.50 -9.97
CA THR A 243 2.88 -3.79 -10.51
C THR A 243 3.44 -5.00 -9.77
N ILE A 244 4.21 -4.76 -8.72
CA ILE A 244 4.92 -5.75 -7.91
C ILE A 244 4.22 -5.94 -6.56
N ASP A 245 4.30 -7.15 -6.02
CA ASP A 245 3.73 -7.48 -4.71
C ASP A 245 4.68 -7.02 -3.58
N VAL A 246 4.68 -5.72 -3.29
CA VAL A 246 5.61 -5.14 -2.31
C VAL A 246 5.33 -5.68 -0.90
N LEU A 247 4.08 -6.04 -0.60
CA LEU A 247 3.70 -6.60 0.68
C LEU A 247 4.37 -7.96 0.91
N SER A 248 4.23 -8.89 -0.05
CA SER A 248 4.90 -10.20 0.07
C SER A 248 6.42 -10.07 0.11
N ILE A 249 7.02 -9.17 -0.69
CA ILE A 249 8.47 -8.92 -0.67
C ILE A 249 8.92 -8.43 0.71
N TYR A 250 8.20 -7.48 1.29
CA TYR A 250 8.51 -6.94 2.61
C TYR A 250 8.45 -8.01 3.70
N CYS A 251 7.44 -8.89 3.65
CA CYS A 251 7.31 -10.02 4.57
C CYS A 251 8.29 -11.17 4.28
N GLY A 252 9.15 -11.08 3.25
CA GLY A 252 10.07 -12.15 2.87
C GLY A 252 9.37 -13.38 2.26
N LEU A 253 8.13 -13.21 1.79
CA LEU A 253 7.32 -14.24 1.17
C LEU A 253 7.46 -14.20 -0.36
N LYS A 254 7.03 -15.29 -1.01
CA LYS A 254 7.01 -15.36 -2.47
C LYS A 254 5.94 -14.43 -3.04
N PRO A 255 6.29 -13.46 -3.91
CA PRO A 255 5.35 -12.57 -4.58
C PRO A 255 4.22 -13.28 -5.31
N GLN A 256 2.99 -12.76 -5.18
CA GLN A 256 1.80 -13.27 -5.86
C GLN A 256 1.73 -12.82 -7.34
N LYS A 257 2.69 -13.26 -8.16
CA LYS A 257 2.89 -12.74 -9.53
C LYS A 257 1.67 -12.85 -10.44
N VAL A 258 0.99 -13.99 -10.43
CA VAL A 258 -0.17 -14.21 -11.32
C VAL A 258 -1.31 -13.27 -10.93
N LEU A 259 -1.57 -13.15 -9.63
CA LEU A 259 -2.57 -12.22 -9.10
C LEU A 259 -2.20 -10.77 -9.41
N MET A 260 -0.94 -10.37 -9.17
CA MET A 260 -0.48 -9.01 -9.47
C MET A 260 -0.56 -8.66 -10.96
N ARG A 261 -0.21 -9.61 -11.85
CA ARG A 261 -0.39 -9.44 -13.30
C ARG A 261 -1.85 -9.21 -13.64
N MET A 262 -2.76 -10.01 -13.08
CA MET A 262 -4.20 -9.83 -13.28
C MET A 262 -4.64 -8.45 -12.80
N LEU A 263 -4.30 -8.08 -11.56
CA LEU A 263 -4.60 -6.80 -10.89
C LEU A 263 -4.04 -5.55 -11.59
N CYS A 264 -3.00 -5.71 -12.41
CA CYS A 264 -2.35 -4.61 -13.12
C CYS A 264 -2.59 -4.66 -14.63
N SER A 265 -3.31 -5.67 -15.11
CA SER A 265 -3.64 -5.81 -16.53
C SER A 265 -4.98 -5.16 -16.86
N MET A 266 -5.18 -4.84 -18.13
CA MET A 266 -6.49 -4.43 -18.63
C MET A 266 -7.58 -5.48 -18.39
N SER A 267 -7.23 -6.76 -18.23
CA SER A 267 -8.19 -7.83 -17.94
C SER A 267 -8.91 -7.66 -16.59
N GLN A 268 -8.33 -6.86 -15.68
CA GLN A 268 -8.95 -6.47 -14.42
C GLN A 268 -10.30 -5.75 -14.64
N SER A 269 -10.38 -4.87 -15.63
CA SER A 269 -11.53 -3.99 -15.88
C SER A 269 -12.44 -4.48 -17.00
N ILE A 270 -12.16 -5.65 -17.60
CA ILE A 270 -13.03 -6.25 -18.61
C ILE A 270 -14.34 -6.64 -17.95
N ASN A 271 -15.35 -5.80 -18.19
CA ASN A 271 -16.75 -6.12 -17.94
C ASN A 271 -17.33 -6.66 -19.25
N PRO A 272 -17.69 -7.96 -19.34
CA PRO A 272 -18.26 -8.54 -20.55
C PRO A 272 -19.67 -8.00 -20.89
N ARG A 273 -20.27 -7.17 -20.03
CA ARG A 273 -21.50 -6.40 -20.33
C ARG A 273 -21.22 -4.99 -20.82
N ARG A 274 -19.95 -4.54 -20.86
CA ARG A 274 -19.60 -3.26 -21.48
C ARG A 274 -19.91 -3.37 -22.98
N PRO A 275 -20.71 -2.48 -23.57
CA PRO A 275 -20.95 -2.49 -25.01
C PRO A 275 -19.61 -2.39 -25.73
N TRP A 276 -19.24 -3.44 -26.47
CA TRP A 276 -17.99 -3.52 -27.23
C TRP A 276 -18.24 -3.49 -28.74
N LYS A 277 -19.51 -3.50 -29.14
CA LYS A 277 -20.00 -3.31 -30.50
C LYS A 277 -21.24 -2.44 -30.45
N LEU A 278 -21.40 -1.57 -31.44
CA LEU A 278 -22.67 -0.94 -31.75
C LEU A 278 -23.63 -2.06 -32.15
N THR A 279 -24.76 -2.15 -31.46
CA THR A 279 -25.86 -2.99 -31.94
C THR A 279 -26.38 -2.38 -33.25
N PRO A 280 -26.66 -3.21 -34.26
CA PRO A 280 -27.34 -2.73 -35.46
C PRO A 280 -28.79 -2.40 -35.06
N GLU A 281 -29.02 -1.14 -34.73
CA GLU A 281 -30.34 -0.52 -34.88
C GLU A 281 -30.50 -0.06 -36.34
#